data_AF-A0A6P0DSF4-F1
#
_entry.id   AF-A0A6P0DSF4-F1
#
_cell.length_a   1.000
_cell.length_b   1.000
_cell.length_c   1.000
_cell.angle_alpha   90.00
_cell.angle_beta   90.00
_cell.angle_gamma   90.00
#
_symmetry.space_group_name_H-M   'P 1'
#
loop_
_entity.id
_entity.type
_entity.pdbx_description
1 polymer ?
#
loop_
_entity_poly.entity_id
_entity_poly.type
_entity_poly.pdbx_seq_one_letter_code
_entity_poly.pdbx_strand_id
1 'polypeptide(L)'
;MARTGMHMTKKGFSFQGPADGVHALKSWITPEDDLFLVTHMGFLEIDPEHWHLDVDGLVGNPTRLHLSDLQAMPQREYMSFHECAGSPLAPTVAKRRIGNVVWKGVPLSLVLERAKISSHASYIWTSGLEWGEYTDVEEAYQKDLPIGKALAEEVI
;
A
#
# COMPACT_ATOMS: atom_id res chain seq x y z
N MET A 1 -13.07 17.04 -0.23
CA MET A 1 -13.48 16.83 -1.65
C MET A 1 -14.25 15.52 -1.74
N ALA A 2 -15.37 15.46 -2.47
CA ALA A 2 -16.01 14.18 -2.79
C ALA A 2 -15.31 13.59 -4.02
N ARG A 3 -14.73 12.39 -3.90
CA ARG A 3 -14.17 11.64 -5.02
C ARG A 3 -15.25 10.66 -5.49
N THR A 4 -15.60 10.68 -6.77
CA THR A 4 -16.63 9.80 -7.33
C THR A 4 -16.29 8.34 -7.07
N GLY A 5 -17.27 7.55 -6.60
CA GLY A 5 -17.06 6.13 -6.30
C GLY A 5 -16.22 5.85 -5.04
N MET A 6 -15.95 6.85 -4.20
CA MET A 6 -15.18 6.68 -2.97
C MET A 6 -15.91 7.30 -1.79
N HIS A 7 -16.08 6.51 -0.72
CA HIS A 7 -16.73 6.95 0.50
C HIS A 7 -15.85 6.64 1.72
N MET A 8 -15.45 7.69 2.44
CA MET A 8 -14.69 7.54 3.69
C MET A 8 -15.62 7.10 4.82
N THR A 9 -15.53 5.84 5.24
CA THR A 9 -16.40 5.24 6.27
C THR A 9 -15.95 5.57 7.69
N LYS A 10 -14.65 5.81 7.89
CA LYS A 10 -14.07 6.21 9.17
C LYS A 10 -12.84 7.07 8.95
N LYS A 11 -12.70 8.14 9.71
CA LYS A 11 -11.56 9.06 9.63
C LYS A 11 -10.53 8.82 10.74
N GLY A 12 -9.29 9.14 10.43
CA GLY A 12 -8.17 9.17 11.38
C GLY A 12 -7.62 7.79 11.74
N PHE A 13 -6.74 7.79 12.74
CA PHE A 13 -5.99 6.61 13.12
C PHE A 13 -6.91 5.47 13.58
N SER A 14 -6.70 4.27 13.05
CA SER A 14 -7.37 3.05 13.51
C SER A 14 -6.40 1.88 13.56
N PHE A 15 -6.62 0.99 14.52
CA PHE A 15 -5.86 -0.24 14.69
C PHE A 15 -6.79 -1.40 15.02
N GLN A 16 -6.55 -2.55 14.38
CA GLN A 16 -7.11 -3.85 14.71
C GLN A 16 -5.99 -4.89 14.66
N GLY A 17 -6.05 -5.91 15.50
CA GLY A 17 -5.12 -7.04 15.47
C GLY A 17 -5.64 -8.19 16.31
N PRO A 18 -4.90 -9.31 16.39
CA PRO A 18 -5.33 -10.48 17.15
C PRO A 18 -5.57 -10.16 18.62
N ALA A 19 -6.59 -10.79 19.20
CA ALA A 19 -6.97 -10.60 20.60
C ALA A 19 -5.81 -10.89 21.58
N ASP A 20 -5.05 -11.95 21.34
CA ASP A 20 -3.88 -12.34 22.15
C ASP A 20 -2.54 -11.82 21.57
N GLY A 21 -2.60 -10.81 20.68
CA GLY A 21 -1.45 -10.27 19.97
C GLY A 21 -0.67 -11.34 19.18
N VAL A 22 0.65 -11.23 19.14
CA VAL A 22 1.50 -12.18 18.38
C VAL A 22 1.40 -13.63 18.88
N HIS A 23 0.94 -13.88 20.10
CA HIS A 23 0.78 -15.23 20.63
C HIS A 23 -0.41 -15.98 20.02
N ALA A 24 -1.34 -15.25 19.38
CA ALA A 24 -2.43 -15.85 18.59
C ALA A 24 -1.92 -16.43 17.26
N LEU A 25 -0.78 -15.94 16.76
CA LEU A 25 -0.24 -16.30 15.45
C LEU A 25 0.44 -17.68 15.50
N LYS A 26 -0.34 -18.74 15.26
CA LYS A 26 0.10 -20.14 15.40
C LYS A 26 0.44 -20.82 14.07
N SER A 27 0.15 -20.17 12.96
CA SER A 27 0.34 -20.71 11.61
C SER A 27 1.55 -20.08 10.93
N TRP A 28 2.18 -20.81 9.99
CA TRP A 28 3.31 -20.30 9.21
C TRP A 28 2.91 -19.09 8.36
N ILE A 29 1.74 -19.14 7.72
CA ILE A 29 1.09 -18.01 7.08
C ILE A 29 0.02 -17.51 8.04
N THR A 30 0.02 -16.22 8.33
CA THR A 30 -0.96 -15.58 9.20
C THR A 30 -2.34 -15.61 8.52
N PRO A 31 -3.38 -16.17 9.15
CA PRO A 31 -4.75 -16.08 8.65
C PRO A 31 -5.16 -14.60 8.49
N GLU A 32 -5.97 -14.30 7.49
CA GLU A 32 -6.37 -12.91 7.18
C GLU A 32 -7.06 -12.23 8.37
N ASP A 33 -7.96 -12.94 9.06
CA ASP A 33 -8.65 -12.45 10.26
C ASP A 33 -7.71 -12.14 11.44
N ASP A 34 -6.50 -12.73 11.43
CA ASP A 34 -5.45 -12.52 12.44
C ASP A 34 -4.38 -11.52 11.97
N LEU A 35 -4.44 -11.04 10.73
CA LEU A 35 -3.50 -10.02 10.26
C LEU A 35 -3.86 -8.67 10.90
N PHE A 36 -2.86 -7.96 11.39
CA PHE A 36 -3.10 -6.63 11.94
C PHE A 36 -3.50 -5.65 10.82
N LEU A 37 -4.30 -4.66 11.19
CA LEU A 37 -4.68 -3.55 10.35
C LEU A 37 -4.31 -2.24 11.04
N VAL A 38 -3.62 -1.36 10.33
CA VAL A 38 -3.36 0.03 10.75
C VAL A 38 -3.69 0.97 9.60
N THR A 39 -4.45 2.04 9.87
CA THR A 39 -4.57 3.20 8.98
C THR A 39 -4.34 4.48 9.77
N HIS A 40 -3.73 5.48 9.14
CA HIS A 40 -3.50 6.80 9.73
C HIS A 40 -4.57 7.82 9.33
N MET A 41 -5.09 7.72 8.11
CA MET A 41 -5.95 8.74 7.51
C MET A 41 -7.43 8.34 7.54
N GLY A 42 -7.72 7.05 7.39
CA GLY A 42 -9.09 6.54 7.45
C GLY A 42 -9.29 5.28 6.61
N PHE A 43 -10.55 4.85 6.56
CA PHE A 43 -11.03 3.73 5.76
C PHE A 43 -11.92 4.22 4.64
N LEU A 44 -11.76 3.63 3.45
CA LEU A 44 -12.58 3.93 2.29
C LEU A 44 -13.30 2.69 1.82
N GLU A 45 -14.57 2.87 1.52
CA GLU A 45 -15.27 2.04 0.54
C GLU A 45 -15.00 2.61 -0.84
N ILE A 46 -14.60 1.73 -1.75
CA ILE A 46 -14.21 2.07 -3.11
C ILE A 46 -15.04 1.22 -4.05
N ASP A 47 -15.71 1.88 -4.99
CA ASP A 47 -16.34 1.22 -6.13
C ASP A 47 -15.24 0.79 -7.13
N PRO A 48 -15.08 -0.53 -7.39
CA PRO A 48 -14.07 -1.03 -8.31
C PRO A 48 -14.21 -0.48 -9.74
N GLU A 49 -15.42 -0.10 -10.19
CA GLU A 49 -15.63 0.46 -11.53
C GLU A 49 -15.01 1.86 -11.68
N HIS A 50 -14.93 2.59 -10.57
CA HIS A 50 -14.37 3.94 -10.52
C HIS A 50 -12.88 3.95 -10.12
N TRP A 51 -12.36 2.84 -9.59
CA TRP A 51 -10.97 2.72 -9.19
C TRP A 51 -10.03 2.66 -10.41
N HIS A 52 -8.90 3.35 -10.28
CA HIS A 52 -7.79 3.28 -11.22
C HIS A 52 -6.49 3.65 -10.54
N LEU A 53 -5.39 3.15 -11.09
CA LEU A 53 -4.01 3.54 -10.77
C LEU A 53 -3.50 4.47 -11.86
N ASP A 54 -3.22 5.72 -11.49
CA ASP A 54 -2.51 6.67 -12.34
C ASP A 54 -1.00 6.53 -12.14
N VAL A 55 -0.27 6.46 -13.26
CA VAL A 55 1.20 6.43 -13.29
C VAL A 55 1.68 7.60 -14.14
N ASP A 56 2.29 8.59 -13.50
CA ASP A 56 2.71 9.85 -14.11
C ASP A 56 4.12 10.29 -13.64
N GLY A 57 4.44 11.57 -13.77
CA GLY A 57 5.74 12.13 -13.41
C GLY A 57 6.80 11.94 -14.49
N LEU A 58 7.99 11.44 -14.11
CA LEU A 58 9.14 11.28 -15.01
C LEU A 58 9.02 10.01 -15.87
N VAL A 59 7.95 9.93 -16.66
CA VAL A 59 7.62 8.78 -17.51
C VAL A 59 7.39 9.22 -18.95
N GLY A 60 7.75 8.37 -19.92
CA GLY A 60 7.53 8.65 -21.34
C GLY A 60 6.12 8.33 -21.84
N ASN A 61 5.33 7.58 -21.06
CA ASN A 61 3.98 7.18 -21.38
C ASN A 61 3.09 7.19 -20.11
N PRO A 62 2.63 8.36 -19.64
CA PRO A 62 1.68 8.44 -18.54
C PRO A 62 0.47 7.54 -18.81
N THR A 63 0.11 6.70 -17.86
CA THR A 63 -0.88 5.64 -18.05
C THR A 63 -1.85 5.60 -16.90
N ARG A 64 -3.13 5.37 -17.20
CA ARG A 64 -4.17 5.01 -16.25
C ARG A 64 -4.49 3.53 -16.41
N LEU A 65 -4.44 2.77 -15.32
CA LEU A 65 -4.75 1.33 -15.29
C LEU A 65 -5.99 1.09 -14.43
N HIS A 66 -6.99 0.42 -14.98
CA HIS A 66 -8.11 -0.10 -14.19
C HIS A 66 -7.71 -1.40 -13.49
N LEU A 67 -8.52 -1.85 -12.52
CA LEU A 67 -8.26 -3.09 -11.81
C LEU A 67 -8.17 -4.30 -12.76
N SER A 68 -9.03 -4.33 -13.79
CA SER A 68 -9.02 -5.36 -14.82
C SER A 68 -7.73 -5.38 -15.64
N ASP A 69 -7.13 -4.21 -15.92
CA ASP A 69 -5.85 -4.13 -16.64
C ASP A 69 -4.74 -4.79 -15.82
N LEU A 70 -4.67 -4.52 -14.52
CA LEU A 70 -3.69 -5.11 -13.61
C LEU A 70 -3.90 -6.62 -13.45
N GLN A 71 -5.15 -7.07 -13.34
CA GLN A 71 -5.47 -8.50 -13.26
C GLN A 71 -5.08 -9.28 -14.52
N ALA A 72 -5.06 -8.63 -15.69
CA ALA A 72 -4.62 -9.22 -16.95
C ALA A 72 -3.09 -9.21 -17.14
N MET A 73 -2.34 -8.45 -16.33
CA MET A 73 -0.87 -8.43 -16.37
C MET A 73 -0.27 -9.67 -15.68
N PRO A 74 0.99 -10.04 -16.01
CA PRO A 74 1.67 -11.14 -15.34
C PRO A 74 1.71 -10.95 -13.81
N GLN A 75 1.21 -11.97 -13.09
CA GLN A 75 1.17 -11.99 -11.63
C GLN A 75 2.38 -12.73 -11.07
N ARG A 76 2.87 -12.30 -9.91
CA ARG A 76 3.85 -13.03 -9.09
C ARG A 76 3.37 -13.16 -7.67
N GLU A 77 3.89 -14.17 -6.99
CA GLU A 77 3.63 -14.41 -5.56
C GLU A 77 4.93 -14.25 -4.77
N TYR A 78 4.85 -13.52 -3.66
CA TYR A 78 5.97 -13.28 -2.75
C TYR A 78 5.53 -13.47 -1.32
N MET A 79 6.22 -14.35 -0.58
CA MET A 79 6.01 -14.51 0.84
C MET A 79 6.96 -13.59 1.60
N SER A 80 6.42 -12.76 2.49
CA SER A 80 7.21 -11.90 3.37
C SER A 80 6.50 -11.66 4.70
N PHE A 81 7.29 -11.35 5.72
CA PHE A 81 6.74 -10.74 6.91
C PHE A 81 6.38 -9.28 6.61
N HIS A 82 5.19 -8.88 7.04
CA HIS A 82 4.75 -7.50 7.05
C HIS A 82 4.76 -7.02 8.49
N GLU A 83 5.59 -6.03 8.80
CA GLU A 83 5.78 -5.52 10.15
C GLU A 83 5.59 -4.00 10.20
N CYS A 84 4.79 -3.53 11.15
CA CYS A 84 4.65 -2.11 11.42
C CYS A 84 5.87 -1.60 12.20
N ALA A 85 6.54 -0.56 11.67
CA ALA A 85 7.68 0.09 12.30
C ALA A 85 7.38 0.73 13.68
N GLY A 86 6.10 0.80 14.08
CA GLY A 86 5.67 1.36 15.36
C GLY A 86 5.36 2.85 15.29
N SER A 87 5.41 3.53 16.43
CA SER A 87 5.12 4.96 16.51
C SER A 87 6.41 5.75 16.69
N PRO A 88 6.69 6.77 15.86
CA PRO A 88 7.85 7.63 16.05
C PRO A 88 7.78 8.43 17.36
N LEU A 89 6.58 8.63 17.92
CA LEU A 89 6.35 9.29 19.21
C LEU A 89 6.66 8.36 20.40
N ALA A 90 6.76 7.06 20.17
CA ALA A 90 7.07 6.05 21.18
C ALA A 90 8.00 4.97 20.60
N PRO A 91 9.23 5.35 20.19
CA PRO A 91 10.11 4.50 19.38
C PRO A 91 10.63 3.27 20.13
N THR A 92 10.60 3.29 21.46
CA THR A 92 11.03 2.17 22.32
C THR A 92 9.91 1.17 22.62
N VAL A 93 8.66 1.47 22.25
CA VAL A 93 7.52 0.60 22.52
C VAL A 93 7.33 -0.36 21.36
N ALA A 94 7.78 -1.60 21.55
CA ALA A 94 7.57 -2.67 20.58
C ALA A 94 6.06 -2.91 20.38
N LYS A 95 5.55 -2.55 19.21
CA LYS A 95 4.12 -2.73 18.89
C LYS A 95 3.76 -4.18 18.57
N ARG A 96 4.74 -5.00 18.17
CA ARG A 96 4.56 -6.42 17.83
C ARG A 96 3.40 -6.62 16.84
N ARG A 97 3.31 -5.74 15.85
CA ARG A 97 2.30 -5.79 14.78
C ARG A 97 2.99 -6.39 13.57
N ILE A 98 2.88 -7.69 13.43
CA ILE A 98 3.56 -8.47 12.40
C ILE A 98 2.65 -9.61 11.92
N GLY A 99 2.77 -9.98 10.65
CA GLY A 99 2.19 -11.20 10.11
C GLY A 99 3.04 -11.71 8.95
N ASN A 100 3.03 -13.02 8.68
CA ASN A 100 3.70 -13.61 7.52
C ASN A 100 2.66 -13.86 6.43
N VAL A 101 2.82 -13.22 5.28
CA VAL A 101 1.77 -13.11 4.25
C VAL A 101 2.33 -13.57 2.92
N VAL A 102 1.50 -14.26 2.13
CA VAL A 102 1.76 -14.50 0.71
C VAL A 102 1.03 -13.44 -0.09
N TRP A 103 1.79 -12.53 -0.67
CA TRP A 103 1.29 -11.45 -1.51
C TRP A 103 1.20 -11.92 -2.96
N LYS A 104 0.16 -11.48 -3.67
CA LYS A 104 0.00 -11.72 -5.11
C LYS A 104 -0.31 -10.41 -5.81
N GLY A 105 0.44 -10.12 -6.86
CA GLY A 105 0.26 -8.88 -7.61
C GLY A 105 1.13 -8.79 -8.85
N VAL A 106 1.04 -7.65 -9.52
CA VAL A 106 1.84 -7.31 -10.69
C VAL A 106 3.18 -6.75 -10.20
N PRO A 107 4.33 -7.26 -10.63
CA PRO A 107 5.62 -6.63 -10.32
C PRO A 107 5.63 -5.16 -10.75
N LEU A 108 5.98 -4.27 -9.83
CA LEU A 108 6.01 -2.82 -10.06
C LEU A 108 6.90 -2.47 -11.26
N SER A 109 7.99 -3.21 -11.46
CA SER A 109 8.88 -3.06 -12.61
C SER A 109 8.16 -3.18 -13.95
N LEU A 110 7.15 -4.05 -14.09
CA LEU A 110 6.37 -4.19 -15.33
C LEU A 110 5.45 -2.99 -15.56
N VAL A 111 4.88 -2.43 -14.49
CA VAL A 111 4.07 -1.20 -14.56
C VAL A 111 4.94 -0.02 -14.99
N LEU A 112 6.12 0.13 -14.39
CA LEU A 112 7.08 1.19 -14.70
C LEU A 112 7.68 1.06 -16.12
N GLU A 113 7.91 -0.16 -16.59
CA GLU A 113 8.34 -0.45 -17.96
C GLU A 113 7.25 0.00 -18.96
N ARG A 114 5.99 -0.38 -18.72
CA ARG A 114 4.85 0.03 -19.55
C ARG A 114 4.68 1.55 -19.60
N ALA A 115 4.91 2.23 -18.47
CA ALA A 115 4.90 3.69 -18.39
C ALA A 115 6.15 4.34 -19.02
N LYS A 116 7.19 3.57 -19.36
CA LYS A 116 8.48 4.04 -19.85
C LYS A 116 9.15 5.00 -18.86
N ILE A 117 9.40 4.53 -17.64
CA ILE A 117 10.11 5.30 -16.61
C ILE A 117 11.43 5.88 -17.14
N SER A 118 11.68 7.16 -16.84
CA SER A 118 12.89 7.86 -17.26
C SER A 118 14.12 7.37 -16.48
N SER A 119 15.27 7.28 -17.14
CA SER A 119 16.56 7.01 -16.48
C SER A 119 17.00 8.13 -15.51
N HIS A 120 16.33 9.29 -15.53
CA HIS A 120 16.56 10.38 -14.59
C HIS A 120 15.70 10.25 -13.32
N ALA A 121 14.75 9.32 -13.26
CA ALA A 121 13.94 9.10 -12.08
C ALA A 121 14.79 8.49 -10.95
N SER A 122 14.72 9.08 -9.76
CA SER A 122 15.46 8.60 -8.57
C SER A 122 14.57 7.88 -7.56
N TYR A 123 13.29 8.24 -7.50
CA TYR A 123 12.31 7.71 -6.55
C TYR A 123 10.97 7.47 -7.26
N ILE A 124 10.23 6.49 -6.74
CA ILE A 124 8.80 6.31 -7.01
C ILE A 124 8.05 6.79 -5.78
N TRP A 125 7.04 7.63 -5.99
CA TRP A 125 6.12 8.06 -4.95
C TRP A 125 4.79 7.34 -5.14
N THR A 126 4.23 6.83 -4.06
CA THR A 126 2.90 6.22 -4.03
C THR A 126 1.99 7.06 -3.14
N SER A 127 0.76 7.26 -3.61
CA SER A 127 -0.27 7.98 -2.87
C SER A 127 -1.48 7.09 -2.69
N GLY A 128 -1.92 6.94 -1.44
CA GLY A 128 -3.19 6.30 -1.10
C GLY A 128 -4.40 7.10 -1.57
N LEU A 129 -5.56 6.46 -1.52
CA LEU A 129 -6.85 7.10 -1.79
C LEU A 129 -7.42 7.77 -0.54
N GLU A 130 -7.00 7.29 0.62
CA GLU A 130 -7.26 7.89 1.91
C GLU A 130 -6.54 9.23 2.07
N TRP A 131 -7.21 10.14 2.75
CA TRP A 131 -6.68 11.44 3.13
C TRP A 131 -7.14 11.77 4.54
N GLY A 132 -6.36 12.59 5.21
CA GLY A 132 -6.64 12.98 6.58
C GLY A 132 -5.77 14.15 6.99
N GLU A 133 -6.05 14.66 8.17
CA GLU A 133 -5.28 15.75 8.75
C GLU A 133 -4.16 15.18 9.62
N TYR A 134 -2.93 15.62 9.37
CA TYR A 134 -1.79 15.37 10.23
C TYR A 134 -1.09 16.70 10.49
N THR A 135 -0.95 17.10 11.75
CA THR A 135 -0.32 18.38 12.14
C THR A 135 -0.89 19.58 11.38
N ASP A 136 -2.23 19.70 11.33
CA ASP A 136 -2.97 20.76 10.64
C ASP A 136 -2.80 20.79 9.10
N VAL A 137 -2.25 19.72 8.51
CA VAL A 137 -2.07 19.56 7.06
C VAL A 137 -2.99 18.44 6.57
N GLU A 138 -3.92 18.76 5.65
CA GLU A 138 -4.80 17.77 5.00
C GLU A 138 -4.13 17.20 3.75
N GLU A 139 -3.69 15.95 3.82
CA GLU A 139 -2.96 15.27 2.75
C GLU A 139 -3.38 13.81 2.59
N ALA A 140 -3.07 13.24 1.42
CA ALA A 140 -3.14 11.80 1.22
C ALA A 140 -2.01 11.09 1.96
N TYR A 141 -2.21 9.82 2.32
CA TYR A 141 -1.09 9.03 2.83
C TYR A 141 -0.11 8.72 1.70
N GLN A 142 1.14 9.17 1.84
CA GLN A 142 2.17 9.02 0.81
C GLN A 142 3.41 8.30 1.35
N LYS A 143 4.05 7.55 0.46
CA LYS A 143 5.36 6.91 0.68
C LYS A 143 6.20 7.02 -0.58
N ASP A 144 7.50 6.87 -0.41
CA ASP A 144 8.44 6.79 -1.50
C ASP A 144 9.33 5.54 -1.41
N LEU A 145 9.96 5.22 -2.53
CA LEU A 145 10.88 4.11 -2.68
C LEU A 145 11.99 4.50 -3.67
N PRO A 146 13.28 4.30 -3.35
CA PRO A 146 14.35 4.48 -4.31
C PRO A 146 14.17 3.61 -5.56
N ILE A 147 14.51 4.14 -6.73
CA ILE A 147 14.26 3.45 -8.02
C ILE A 147 14.89 2.07 -8.11
N GLY A 148 16.09 1.88 -7.53
CA GLY A 148 16.76 0.58 -7.52
C GLY A 148 15.98 -0.49 -6.77
N LYS A 149 15.24 -0.12 -5.72
CA LYS A 149 14.35 -1.06 -5.01
C LYS A 149 13.03 -1.22 -5.74
N ALA A 150 12.45 -0.15 -6.29
CA ALA A 150 11.20 -0.21 -7.06
C ALA A 150 11.27 -1.14 -8.28
N LEU A 151 12.46 -1.30 -8.88
CA LEU A 151 12.69 -2.20 -10.01
C LEU A 151 13.03 -3.65 -9.59
N ALA A 152 13.15 -3.92 -8.29
CA ALA A 152 13.43 -5.27 -7.79
C ALA A 152 12.22 -6.17 -8.00
N GLU A 153 12.48 -7.45 -8.26
CA GLU A 153 11.45 -8.40 -8.69
C GLU A 153 10.36 -8.65 -7.64
N GLU A 154 10.72 -8.53 -6.37
CA GLU A 154 9.83 -8.76 -5.22
C GLU A 154 8.93 -7.57 -4.87
N VAL A 155 9.08 -6.43 -5.54
CA VAL A 155 8.17 -5.29 -5.35
C VAL A 155 6.98 -5.45 -6.29
N ILE A 156 5.82 -5.64 -5.68
CA ILE A 156 4.51 -5.81 -6.34
C ILE A 156 3.52 -4.73 -5.89
#